data_AF-A0A5A9ELU3-F1
#
_entry.id   AF-A0A5A9ELU3-F1
#
_cell.length_a   1.000
_cell.length_b   1.000
_cell.length_c   1.000
_cell.angle_alpha   90.00
_cell.angle_beta   90.00
_cell.angle_gamma   90.00
#
_symmetry.space_group_name_H-M   'P 1'
#
loop_
_entity.id
_entity.type
_entity.pdbx_description
1 polymer ?
#
loop_
_entity_poly.entity_id
_entity_poly.type
_entity_poly.pdbx_seq_one_letter_code
_entity_poly.pdbx_strand_id
1 'polypeptide(L)' 'MSTAPIRMLYGGAMTEAIASGDLSKMKEAATAAERHLSEHGDVGTLLQALKIEIARAEAKS' A
#
# COMPACT_ATOMS: atom_id res chain seq x y z
N MET A 1 -1.14 -23.95 -0.20
CA MET A 1 -1.79 -22.79 0.45
C MET A 1 -0.70 -21.90 1.01
N SER A 2 -0.28 -20.89 0.25
CA SER A 2 0.79 -19.98 0.68
C SER A 2 0.17 -18.92 1.58
N THR A 3 0.26 -19.13 2.88
CA THR A 3 -0.02 -18.10 3.89
C THR A 3 1.08 -17.06 3.80
N ALA A 4 0.93 -16.09 2.91
CA ALA A 4 1.72 -14.86 2.98
C ALA A 4 1.53 -14.30 4.39
N PRO A 5 2.61 -14.09 5.17
CA PRO A 5 2.49 -13.53 6.51
C PRO A 5 1.71 -12.24 6.37
N ILE A 6 0.74 -12.02 7.27
CA ILE A 6 -0.09 -10.82 7.35
C ILE A 6 0.81 -9.63 7.05
N ARG A 7 0.80 -9.18 5.79
CA ARG A 7 1.64 -8.09 5.31
C ARG A 7 1.14 -6.93 6.12
N MET A 8 1.90 -6.55 7.15
CA MET A 8 1.66 -5.37 7.96
C MET A 8 1.14 -4.32 7.02
N LEU A 9 -0.11 -3.89 7.25
CA LEU A 9 -0.71 -2.81 6.48
C LEU A 9 0.33 -1.68 6.55
N TYR A 10 1.06 -1.43 5.46
CA TYR A 10 2.17 -0.47 5.50
C TYR A 10 1.63 0.89 5.99
N GLY A 11 0.38 1.20 5.64
CA GLY A 11 -0.37 2.33 6.20
C GLY A 11 -0.47 2.33 7.73
N GLY A 12 -0.74 1.19 8.37
CA GLY A 12 -0.80 1.06 9.83
C GLY A 12 0.57 1.27 10.49
N ALA A 13 1.60 0.60 9.98
CA ALA A 13 2.97 0.75 10.50
C ALA A 13 3.51 2.17 10.33
N MET A 14 3.26 2.80 9.17
CA MET A 14 3.60 4.21 8.94
C MET A 14 2.81 5.15 9.86
N THR A 15 1.51 4.92 10.04
CA THR A 15 0.67 5.75 10.93
C THR A 15 1.14 5.67 12.38
N GLU A 16 1.48 4.47 12.87
CA GLU A 16 2.03 4.28 14.22
C GLU A 16 3.41 4.94 14.37
N ALA A 17 4.30 4.77 13.40
CA ALA A 17 5.62 5.40 13.41
C ALA A 17 5.51 6.94 13.44
N ILE A 18 4.59 7.52 12.65
CA ILE A 18 4.30 8.97 12.65
C ILE A 18 3.74 9.39 14.01
N ALA A 19 2.72 8.70 14.51
CA ALA A 19 2.04 9.05 15.77
C ALA A 19 2.98 8.95 16.99
N SER A 20 3.91 8.00 16.99
CA SER A 20 4.87 7.82 18.07
C SER A 20 6.01 8.85 18.08
N GLY A 21 6.27 9.54 16.96
CA GLY A 21 7.40 10.48 16.83
C GLY A 21 8.78 9.81 16.82
N ASP A 22 8.87 8.49 16.75
CA ASP A 22 10.12 7.74 16.74
C ASP A 22 10.76 7.75 15.33
N LEU A 23 11.88 8.47 15.20
CA LEU A 23 12.61 8.62 13.93
C LEU A 23 13.13 7.30 13.37
N SER A 24 13.53 6.35 14.22
CA SER A 24 14.02 5.05 13.75
C SER A 24 12.88 4.27 13.08
N LYS A 25 11.72 4.21 13.76
CA LYS A 25 10.52 3.56 13.22
C LYS A 25 10.03 4.21 11.93
N MET A 26 10.08 5.54 11.86
CA MET A 26 9.70 6.25 10.62
C MET A 26 10.58 5.86 9.44
N LYS A 27 11.90 5.74 9.63
CA LYS A 27 12.84 5.32 8.58
C LYS A 27 12.63 3.87 8.15
N GLU A 28 12.43 2.97 9.10
CA GLU A 28 12.16 1.56 8.81
C GLU A 28 10.87 1.40 8.00
N ALA A 29 9.80 2.10 8.40
CA ALA A 29 8.53 2.10 7.70
C ALA A 29 8.67 2.68 6.28
N ALA A 30 9.43 3.76 6.12
CA ALA A 30 9.71 4.37 4.82
C ALA A 30 10.47 3.41 3.89
N THR A 31 11.56 2.80 4.35
CA THR A 31 12.33 1.82 3.54
C THR A 31 11.48 0.62 3.14
N ALA A 32 10.61 0.13 4.04
CA ALA A 32 9.70 -0.95 3.72
C ALA A 32 8.66 -0.56 2.65
N ALA A 33 8.14 0.68 2.71
CA ALA A 33 7.22 1.21 1.72
C ALA A 33 7.90 1.43 0.36
N GLU A 34 9.11 1.99 0.34
CA GLU A 34 9.91 2.18 -0.88
C GLU A 34 10.23 0.84 -1.56
N ARG A 35 10.59 -0.19 -0.79
CA ARG A 35 10.77 -1.55 -1.35
C ARG A 35 9.50 -2.08 -1.97
N HIS A 36 8.36 -1.88 -1.31
CA HIS A 36 7.06 -2.29 -1.86
C HIS A 36 6.75 -1.57 -3.18
N LEU A 37 6.98 -0.26 -3.25
CA LEU A 37 6.82 0.53 -4.48
C LEU A 37 7.78 0.07 -5.58
N SER A 38 9.02 -0.29 -5.24
CA SER A 38 9.98 -0.81 -6.21
C SER A 38 9.58 -2.19 -6.76
N GLU A 39 8.99 -3.05 -5.94
CA GLU A 39 8.60 -4.41 -6.33
C GLU A 39 7.26 -4.45 -7.10
N HIS A 40 6.33 -3.56 -6.73
CA HIS A 40 4.94 -3.64 -7.19
C HIS A 40 4.43 -2.39 -7.91
N GLY A 41 5.22 -1.31 -7.94
CA GLY A 41 4.78 -0.01 -8.44
C GLY A 41 3.77 0.69 -7.51
N ASP A 42 3.20 1.79 -7.99
CA ASP A 42 2.14 2.50 -7.27
C ASP A 42 0.79 1.74 -7.39
N VAL A 43 0.62 0.76 -6.51
CA VAL A 43 -0.60 -0.06 -6.41
C VAL A 43 -1.84 0.79 -6.11
N GLY A 44 -1.69 1.91 -5.39
CA GLY A 44 -2.79 2.81 -5.06
C GLY A 44 -3.37 3.47 -6.31
N THR A 45 -2.50 4.03 -7.15
CA THR A 45 -2.89 4.62 -8.45
C THR A 45 -3.46 3.56 -9.39
N LEU A 46 -2.83 2.38 -9.47
CA LEU A 46 -3.34 1.28 -10.30
C LEU A 46 -4.75 0.83 -9.89
N LEU A 47 -5.04 0.77 -8.58
CA LEU A 47 -6.37 0.43 -8.09
C LEU A 47 -7.42 1.46 -8.48
N GLN A 48 -7.09 2.76 -8.47
CA GLN A 48 -8.04 3.80 -8.91
C GLN A 48 -8.34 3.69 -10.40
N ALA A 49 -7.31 3.44 -11.23
CA ALA A 49 -7.49 3.20 -12.66
C ALA A 49 -8.39 1.98 -12.91
N LEU A 50 -8.15 0.87 -12.19
CA LEU A 50 -8.98 -0.33 -12.29
C LEU A 50 -10.45 -0.04 -11.95
N LYS A 51 -10.72 0.73 -10.87
CA LYS A 51 -12.09 1.10 -10.49
C LYS A 51 -12.81 1.93 -11.55
N ILE A 52 -12.09 2.83 -12.23
CA ILE A 52 -12.64 3.61 -13.34
C ILE A 52 -13.06 2.67 -14.48
N GLU A 53 -12.20 1.73 -14.86
CA GLU A 53 -12.51 0.79 -15.93
C GLU A 53 -13.66 -0.16 -15.58
N ILE A 54 -13.76 -0.59 -14.31
CA ILE A 54 -14.92 -1.34 -13.81
C ILE A 54 -16.20 -0.52 -13.98
N ALA A 55 -16.23 0.73 -13.50
CA ALA A 55 -17.41 1.58 -13.62
C ALA A 55 -17.81 1.82 -15.09
N ARG A 56 -16.83 1.95 -16.00
CA ARG A 56 -17.08 2.06 -17.45
C ARG A 56 -17.67 0.77 -18.04
N ALA A 57 -17.25 -0.39 -17.58
CA ALA A 57 -17.77 -1.68 -18.04
C ALA A 57 -19.19 -1.92 -17.53
N GLU A 58 -19.46 -1.61 -16.26
CA GLU A 58 -20.78 -1.74 -15.63
C GLU A 58 -21.81 -0.80 -16.28
N ALA A 59 -21.42 0.45 -16.60
CA ALA A 59 -22.32 1.41 -17.26
C ALA A 59 -22.71 1.02 -18.71
N LYS A 60 -22.02 0.05 -19.32
CA LYS A 60 -22.33 -0.48 -20.66
C LYS A 60 -23.23 -1.72 -20.62
N SER A 61 -23.53 -2.25 -19.43
CA SER A 61 -24.31 -3.47 -19.22
C SER A 61 -25.81 -3.19 -19.06
#